data_AF-A0AAD8KTH6-F1
#
_entry.id   AF-A0AAD8KTH6-F1
#
_cell.length_a   1.000
_cell.length_b   1.000
_cell.length_c   1.000
_cell.angle_alpha   90.00
_cell.angle_beta   90.00
_cell.angle_gamma   90.00
#
_symmetry.space_group_name_H-M   'P 1'
#
loop_
_entity.id
_entity.type
_entity.pdbx_description
1 polymer ?
#
loop_
_entity_poly.entity_id
_entity_poly.type
_entity_poly.pdbx_seq_one_letter_code
_entity_poly.pdbx_strand_id
1 'polypeptide(L)'
;MAGLVCGLEDPNPNSYFTSSFFNSSSRRCDFRFQHFYFARMVRVSVLNDALKSMYNAEKRGKRQVMIRPSSKVIIKFLMVMQKHGYIGEFEYVDDHRSGKIVVELNGRLNKCGVISPRFDVGVKEIEPWTARLLPSRQFGYIVLTTSAGIMDHEEARRKNVGGKVLGFFY
;
A
#
# COMPACT_ATOMS: atom_id res chain seq x y z
N MET A 1 25.21 -64.95 11.59
CA MET A 1 23.87 -65.49 11.28
C MET A 1 23.01 -64.34 10.78
N ALA A 2 22.46 -64.50 9.55
CA ALA A 2 21.34 -63.80 8.86
C ALA A 2 21.02 -62.33 9.19
N GLY A 3 20.79 -61.39 8.28
CA GLY A 3 20.56 -61.39 6.83
C GLY A 3 20.03 -60.00 6.40
N LEU A 4 20.19 -59.64 5.12
CA LEU A 4 19.54 -58.49 4.44
C LEU A 4 17.98 -58.60 4.53
N VAL A 5 17.09 -57.64 4.27
CA VAL A 5 16.94 -56.63 3.20
C VAL A 5 15.74 -55.67 3.53
N CYS A 6 15.67 -54.52 2.83
CA CYS A 6 14.48 -53.84 2.26
C CYS A 6 13.48 -53.03 3.11
N GLY A 7 13.04 -51.88 2.53
CA GLY A 7 11.66 -51.41 2.64
C GLY A 7 11.47 -49.89 2.79
N LEU A 8 11.17 -49.20 1.69
CA LEU A 8 10.49 -47.89 1.64
C LEU A 8 9.05 -48.03 2.17
N GLU A 9 8.53 -47.03 2.90
CA GLU A 9 7.12 -46.60 2.90
C GLU A 9 6.90 -45.39 3.83
N ASP A 10 6.50 -44.25 3.27
CA ASP A 10 5.79 -43.18 3.99
C ASP A 10 4.30 -43.56 4.12
N PRO A 11 3.59 -43.18 5.21
CA PRO A 11 2.58 -42.13 5.03
C PRO A 11 2.25 -41.26 6.27
N ASN A 12 2.27 -39.94 6.09
CA ASN A 12 1.22 -38.93 6.38
C ASN A 12 0.52 -38.82 7.79
N PRO A 13 -0.23 -37.73 8.09
CA PRO A 13 0.02 -36.88 9.26
C PRO A 13 -1.15 -36.78 10.26
N ASN A 14 -0.85 -36.70 11.56
CA ASN A 14 -1.56 -35.91 12.60
C ASN A 14 -1.37 -36.53 14.00
N SER A 15 -0.49 -35.93 14.81
CA SER A 15 -0.57 -35.94 16.28
C SER A 15 0.30 -34.79 16.82
N TYR A 16 -0.31 -33.75 17.39
CA TYR A 16 -0.57 -33.56 18.82
C TYR A 16 0.68 -33.24 19.67
N PHE A 17 0.53 -32.22 20.52
CA PHE A 17 1.20 -31.97 21.81
C PHE A 17 2.38 -30.96 21.95
N THR A 18 2.01 -29.82 22.55
CA THR A 18 2.54 -29.19 23.79
C THR A 18 3.95 -28.58 23.88
N SER A 19 3.93 -27.26 24.09
CA SER A 19 4.64 -26.45 25.09
C SER A 19 6.15 -26.62 25.31
N SER A 20 6.89 -25.53 25.11
CA SER A 20 7.98 -25.16 26.02
C SER A 20 8.22 -23.65 25.98
N PHE A 21 8.11 -23.04 27.15
CA PHE A 21 8.73 -21.79 27.55
C PHE A 21 10.20 -21.72 27.08
N PHE A 22 10.63 -20.59 26.50
CA PHE A 22 11.84 -19.91 26.99
C PHE A 22 11.89 -18.45 26.54
N ASN A 23 12.33 -17.61 27.47
CA ASN A 23 12.31 -16.17 27.43
C ASN A 23 13.61 -15.62 26.81
N SER A 24 13.50 -14.41 26.27
CA SER A 24 14.57 -13.41 26.14
C SER A 24 15.77 -13.64 25.20
N SER A 25 16.00 -12.60 24.39
CA SER A 25 17.32 -12.13 23.90
C SER A 25 17.70 -12.49 22.46
N SER A 26 17.97 -11.44 21.68
CA SER A 26 18.70 -11.46 20.41
C SER A 26 18.05 -12.21 19.24
N ARG A 27 16.95 -11.66 18.70
CA ARG A 27 16.75 -11.78 17.24
C ARG A 27 17.56 -10.70 16.54
N ARG A 28 18.81 -11.04 16.23
CA ARG A 28 19.40 -10.65 14.95
C ARG A 28 18.34 -10.95 13.90
N CYS A 29 17.68 -9.92 13.41
CA CYS A 29 16.92 -10.02 12.18
C CYS A 29 17.98 -10.21 11.09
N ASP A 30 18.37 -11.47 10.89
CA ASP A 30 19.10 -11.90 9.71
C ASP A 30 18.35 -11.34 8.52
N PHE A 31 18.99 -10.34 7.92
CA PHE A 31 18.67 -9.80 6.60
C PHE A 31 18.98 -10.92 5.61
N ARG A 32 18.16 -11.98 5.63
CA ARG A 32 18.13 -12.94 4.53
C ARG A 32 17.58 -12.16 3.35
N PHE A 33 18.54 -11.64 2.58
CA PHE A 33 18.42 -11.36 1.16
C PHE A 33 17.53 -12.45 0.55
N GLN A 34 16.23 -12.16 0.47
CA GLN A 34 15.36 -12.94 -0.38
C GLN A 34 15.89 -12.66 -1.78
N HIS A 35 16.55 -13.68 -2.34
CA HIS A 35 16.71 -13.87 -3.77
C HIS A 35 15.31 -13.77 -4.38
N PHE A 36 14.91 -12.54 -4.72
CA PHE A 36 13.71 -12.25 -5.45
C PHE A 36 13.96 -12.67 -6.89
N TYR A 37 13.35 -13.79 -7.27
CA TYR A 37 13.19 -14.17 -8.66
C TYR A 37 12.63 -12.97 -9.44
N PHE A 38 13.50 -12.39 -10.27
CA PHE A 38 13.23 -11.26 -11.15
C PHE A 38 12.39 -11.75 -12.34
N ALA A 39 11.14 -12.13 -12.10
CA ALA A 39 10.17 -12.17 -13.17
C ALA A 39 10.04 -10.73 -13.67
N ARG A 40 10.48 -10.47 -14.91
CA ARG A 40 10.46 -9.15 -15.57
C ARG A 40 9.02 -8.75 -15.90
N MET A 41 8.22 -8.50 -14.86
CA MET A 41 6.86 -8.01 -14.96
C MET A 41 6.89 -6.50 -15.22
N VAL A 42 6.22 -6.06 -16.28
CA VAL A 42 6.19 -4.64 -16.67
C VAL A 42 5.40 -3.84 -15.64
N ARG A 43 5.94 -2.70 -15.19
CA ARG A 43 5.24 -1.79 -14.27
C ARG A 43 4.15 -1.04 -15.03
N VAL A 44 2.88 -1.42 -14.80
CA VAL A 44 1.71 -0.83 -15.48
C VAL A 44 1.22 0.45 -14.78
N SER A 45 1.21 0.48 -13.44
CA SER A 45 0.73 1.64 -12.68
C SER A 45 1.65 1.97 -11.51
N VAL A 46 2.45 3.02 -11.71
CA VAL A 46 3.43 3.52 -10.72
C VAL A 46 2.76 3.95 -9.41
N LEU A 47 1.55 4.52 -9.49
CA LEU A 47 0.77 4.93 -8.32
C LEU A 47 0.28 3.72 -7.52
N ASN A 48 -0.11 2.63 -8.19
CA ASN A 48 -0.58 1.42 -7.54
C ASN A 48 0.55 0.76 -6.75
N ASP A 49 1.74 0.68 -7.35
CA ASP A 49 2.93 0.15 -6.69
C ASP A 49 3.29 0.98 -5.45
N ALA A 50 3.28 2.31 -5.58
CA ALA A 50 3.56 3.24 -4.47
C ALA A 50 2.60 3.07 -3.29
N LEU A 51 1.28 3.12 -3.53
CA LEU A 51 0.28 2.99 -2.46
C LEU A 51 0.30 1.58 -1.83
N LYS A 52 0.52 0.52 -2.62
CA LYS A 52 0.69 -0.83 -2.07
C LYS A 52 1.91 -0.93 -1.16
N SER A 53 3.05 -0.35 -1.55
CA SER A 53 4.25 -0.31 -0.72
C SER A 53 4.01 0.44 0.59
N MET A 54 3.28 1.54 0.57
CA MET A 54 2.88 2.28 1.78
C MET A 54 1.98 1.45 2.69
N TYR A 55 0.89 0.90 2.16
CA TYR A 55 -0.05 0.06 2.93
C TYR A 55 0.64 -1.14 3.57
N ASN A 56 1.51 -1.82 2.82
CA ASN A 56 2.26 -2.96 3.34
C ASN A 56 3.27 -2.59 4.42
N ALA A 57 3.81 -1.37 4.38
CA ALA A 57 4.74 -0.89 5.39
C ALA A 57 4.03 -0.44 6.67
N GLU A 58 2.89 0.24 6.55
CA GLU A 58 2.02 0.58 7.67
C GLU A 58 1.53 -0.67 8.40
N LYS A 59 1.07 -1.68 7.64
CA LYS A 59 0.66 -2.96 8.20
C LYS A 59 1.80 -3.69 8.93
N ARG A 60 3.05 -3.43 8.56
CA ARG A 60 4.25 -3.97 9.22
C ARG A 60 4.75 -3.07 10.36
N GLY A 61 4.13 -1.92 10.61
CA GLY A 61 4.54 -0.96 11.65
C GLY A 61 5.87 -0.25 11.35
N LYS A 62 6.22 -0.07 10.07
CA LYS A 62 7.43 0.69 9.70
C LYS A 62 7.16 2.18 9.82
N ARG A 63 8.13 2.92 10.38
CA ARG A 63 8.03 4.39 10.53
C ARG A 63 8.28 5.17 9.24
N GLN A 64 8.97 4.58 8.27
CA GLN A 64 9.32 5.23 7.00
C GLN A 64 9.23 4.28 5.81
N VAL A 65 8.88 4.83 4.66
CA VAL A 65 8.81 4.12 3.38
C VAL A 65 9.58 4.87 2.33
N MET A 66 10.35 4.13 1.54
CA MET A 66 11.00 4.65 0.36
C MET A 66 10.30 4.15 -0.90
N ILE A 67 9.70 5.07 -1.65
CA ILE A 67 8.98 4.80 -2.88
C ILE A 67 9.91 5.07 -4.06
N ARG A 68 9.97 4.09 -4.97
CA ARG A 68 10.64 4.19 -6.28
C ARG A 68 9.69 3.61 -7.33
N PRO A 69 9.40 4.28 -8.45
CA PRO A 69 9.84 5.60 -8.91
C PRO A 69 8.99 6.76 -8.36
N SER A 70 9.54 7.98 -8.43
CA SER A 70 8.78 9.21 -8.16
C SER A 70 8.00 9.67 -9.40
N SER A 71 6.81 10.22 -9.20
CA SER A 71 5.98 10.78 -10.27
C SER A 71 5.19 11.98 -9.75
N LYS A 72 4.91 12.97 -10.59
CA LYS A 72 4.16 14.19 -10.21
C LYS A 72 2.79 13.87 -9.60
N VAL A 73 2.12 12.83 -10.11
CA VAL A 73 0.83 12.35 -9.59
C VAL A 73 0.97 11.81 -8.17
N ILE A 74 2.03 11.05 -7.88
CA ILE A 74 2.29 10.51 -6.54
C ILE A 74 2.56 11.65 -5.56
N ILE A 75 3.39 12.63 -5.95
CA ILE A 75 3.69 13.79 -5.11
C ILE A 75 2.39 14.55 -4.79
N LYS A 76 1.54 14.84 -5.79
CA LYS A 76 0.26 15.53 -5.56
C LYS A 76 -0.70 14.70 -4.71
N PHE A 77 -0.71 13.37 -4.85
CA PHE A 77 -1.53 12.49 -4.03
C PHE A 77 -1.07 12.51 -2.57
N LEU A 78 0.25 12.44 -2.32
CA LEU A 78 0.84 12.54 -0.99
C LEU A 78 0.55 13.91 -0.35
N MET A 79 0.61 15.01 -1.13
CA MET A 79 0.20 16.33 -0.63
C MET A 79 -1.25 16.35 -0.12
N VAL A 80 -2.18 15.68 -0.82
CA VAL A 80 -3.58 15.57 -0.35
C VAL A 80 -3.65 14.74 0.94
N MET A 81 -2.91 13.63 1.03
CA MET A 81 -2.86 12.82 2.26
C MET A 81 -2.26 13.60 3.46
N GLN A 82 -1.26 14.44 3.21
CA GLN A 82 -0.62 15.28 4.23
C GLN A 82 -1.58 16.36 4.75
N LYS A 83 -2.35 17.00 3.85
CA LYS A 83 -3.39 17.98 4.24
C LYS A 83 -4.40 17.41 5.24
N HIS A 84 -4.77 16.13 5.07
CA HIS A 84 -5.70 15.44 5.97
C HIS A 84 -5.01 14.76 7.17
N GLY A 85 -3.68 14.86 7.29
CA GLY A 85 -2.93 14.37 8.45
C GLY A 85 -2.79 12.83 8.55
N TYR A 86 -2.95 12.10 7.44
CA TYR A 86 -2.74 10.65 7.41
C TYR A 86 -1.27 10.25 7.34
N ILE A 87 -0.46 11.07 6.66
CA ILE A 87 1.00 10.90 6.55
C ILE A 87 1.71 12.04 7.28
N GLY A 88 2.97 11.81 7.65
CA GLY A 88 3.86 12.83 8.16
C GLY A 88 4.49 13.64 7.02
N GLU A 89 5.73 14.06 7.24
CA GLU A 89 6.51 14.73 6.21
C GLU A 89 6.96 13.75 5.12
N PHE A 90 7.14 14.27 3.91
CA PHE A 90 7.74 13.50 2.82
C PHE A 90 8.85 14.30 2.14
N GLU A 91 9.94 13.62 1.82
CA GLU A 91 11.11 14.19 1.17
C GLU A 91 11.24 13.64 -0.25
N TYR A 92 11.47 14.55 -1.20
CA TYR A 92 11.81 14.20 -2.57
C TYR A 92 13.33 14.20 -2.75
N VAL A 93 13.90 13.03 -3.02
CA VAL A 93 15.33 12.87 -3.30
C VAL A 93 15.52 12.64 -4.80
N ASP A 94 16.27 13.52 -5.45
CA ASP A 94 16.58 13.35 -6.87
C ASP A 94 17.79 12.41 -7.07
N ASP A 95 17.62 11.43 -7.95
CA ASP A 95 18.63 10.43 -8.30
C ASP A 95 19.05 10.57 -9.78
N HIS A 96 18.69 11.68 -10.43
CA HIS A 96 18.87 11.96 -11.87
C HIS A 96 18.24 10.93 -12.83
N ARG A 97 17.60 9.87 -12.32
CA ARG A 97 16.86 8.86 -13.11
C ARG A 97 15.36 9.07 -13.01
N SER A 98 14.78 8.71 -11.87
CA SER A 98 13.32 8.75 -11.68
C SER A 98 12.92 9.19 -10.28
N GLY A 99 13.86 9.78 -9.53
CA GLY A 99 13.69 10.23 -8.14
C GLY A 99 13.25 9.13 -7.17
N LYS A 100 13.35 9.44 -5.88
CA LYS A 100 12.91 8.60 -4.76
C LYS A 100 12.11 9.49 -3.82
N ILE A 101 11.05 8.95 -3.23
CA ILE A 101 10.28 9.67 -2.23
C ILE A 101 10.41 8.92 -0.92
N VAL A 102 10.88 9.60 0.13
CA VAL A 102 10.86 9.07 1.49
C VAL A 102 9.64 9.65 2.17
N VAL A 103 8.75 8.79 2.68
CA VAL A 103 7.51 9.20 3.35
C VAL A 103 7.57 8.72 4.80
N GLU A 104 7.29 9.62 5.73
CA GLU A 104 7.10 9.29 7.14
C GLU A 104 5.67 8.84 7.40
N LEU A 105 5.56 7.74 8.12
CA LEU A 105 4.31 7.07 8.44
C LEU A 105 3.95 7.29 9.91
N ASN A 106 2.70 7.70 10.15
CA ASN A 106 2.19 8.01 11.49
C ASN A 106 1.42 6.84 12.12
N GLY A 107 1.15 5.76 11.38
CA GLY A 107 0.33 4.64 11.88
C GLY A 107 -1.18 4.89 11.86
N ARG A 108 -1.63 5.99 11.25
CA ARG A 108 -3.06 6.35 11.12
C ARG A 108 -3.73 5.79 9.87
N LEU A 109 -2.95 5.35 8.90
CA LEU A 109 -3.45 4.87 7.61
C LEU A 109 -3.93 3.43 7.74
N ASN A 110 -5.24 3.21 7.57
CA ASN A 110 -5.81 1.85 7.58
C ASN A 110 -5.64 1.19 6.23
N LYS A 111 -6.05 1.86 5.15
CA LYS A 111 -5.95 1.35 3.78
C LYS A 111 -5.81 2.49 2.79
N CYS A 112 -4.87 2.33 1.85
CA CYS A 112 -4.80 3.16 0.66
C CYS A 112 -4.86 2.27 -0.59
N GLY A 113 -5.49 2.78 -1.64
CA GLY A 113 -5.66 2.03 -2.88
C GLY A 113 -5.90 2.93 -4.08
N VAL A 114 -5.44 2.47 -5.23
CA VAL A 114 -5.74 3.06 -6.54
C VAL A 114 -6.91 2.30 -7.15
N ILE A 115 -7.82 3.03 -7.77
CA ILE A 115 -8.92 2.44 -8.54
C ILE A 115 -8.47 2.31 -9.99
N SER A 116 -8.66 1.13 -10.57
CA SER A 116 -8.25 0.81 -11.93
C SER A 116 -9.38 0.02 -12.60
N PRO A 117 -9.90 0.44 -13.77
CA PRO A 117 -9.55 1.64 -14.56
C PRO A 117 -9.98 2.96 -13.89
N ARG A 118 -9.51 4.11 -14.41
CA ARG A 118 -9.89 5.45 -13.91
C ARG A 118 -11.23 5.86 -14.49
N PHE A 119 -12.29 5.63 -13.71
CA PHE A 119 -13.66 5.98 -14.10
C PHE A 119 -13.88 7.48 -14.07
N ASP A 120 -14.63 7.98 -15.05
CA ASP A 120 -15.18 9.33 -15.07
C ASP A 120 -16.32 9.43 -14.04
N VAL A 121 -16.35 10.53 -13.30
CA VAL A 121 -17.29 10.79 -12.22
C VAL A 121 -17.80 12.22 -12.33
N GLY A 122 -19.09 12.34 -12.60
CA GLY A 122 -19.81 13.61 -12.54
C GLY A 122 -20.05 14.07 -11.10
N VAL A 123 -20.41 15.34 -10.91
CA VAL A 123 -20.67 15.93 -9.57
C VAL A 123 -21.74 15.14 -8.80
N LYS A 124 -22.79 14.69 -9.49
CA LYS A 124 -23.88 13.89 -8.91
C LYS A 124 -23.45 12.46 -8.55
N GLU A 125 -22.44 11.93 -9.24
CA GLU A 125 -21.97 10.56 -9.07
C GLU A 125 -20.96 10.44 -7.91
N ILE A 126 -20.49 11.54 -7.34
CA ILE A 126 -19.56 11.51 -6.21
C ILE A 126 -20.18 10.75 -5.01
N GLU A 127 -21.47 10.93 -4.72
CA GLU A 127 -22.15 10.27 -3.60
C GLU A 127 -22.17 8.74 -3.67
N PRO A 128 -22.61 8.11 -4.78
CA PRO A 128 -22.57 6.66 -4.88
C PRO A 128 -21.15 6.12 -4.85
N TRP A 129 -20.14 6.86 -5.34
CA TRP A 129 -18.74 6.46 -5.23
C TRP A 129 -18.23 6.50 -3.78
N THR A 130 -18.58 7.55 -3.02
CA THR A 130 -18.31 7.64 -1.58
C THR A 130 -18.90 6.46 -0.82
N ALA A 131 -20.17 6.13 -1.07
CA ALA A 131 -20.86 5.02 -0.39
C ALA A 131 -20.27 3.63 -0.71
N ARG A 132 -19.67 3.45 -1.90
CA ARG A 132 -19.07 2.17 -2.31
C ARG A 132 -17.66 1.97 -1.79
N LEU A 133 -16.87 3.05 -1.70
CA LEU A 133 -15.44 2.98 -1.44
C LEU A 133 -15.08 3.22 0.02
N LEU A 134 -15.81 4.12 0.69
CA LEU A 134 -15.50 4.52 2.06
C LEU A 134 -16.30 3.68 3.05
N PRO A 135 -15.72 3.34 4.22
CA PRO A 135 -16.42 2.58 5.25
C PRO A 135 -17.51 3.39 5.95
N SER A 136 -17.38 4.73 5.99
CA SER A 136 -18.33 5.65 6.60
C SER A 136 -18.34 6.98 5.86
N ARG A 137 -19.41 7.76 5.98
CA ARG A 137 -19.51 9.11 5.38
C ARG A 137 -18.61 10.13 6.04
N GLN A 138 -18.22 9.89 7.29
CA GLN A 138 -17.38 10.80 8.08
C GLN A 138 -15.88 10.44 8.01
N PHE A 139 -15.54 9.32 7.37
CA PHE A 139 -14.18 8.78 7.43
C PHE A 139 -13.67 8.34 6.07
N GLY A 140 -12.48 8.83 5.74
CA GLY A 140 -11.79 8.54 4.49
C GLY A 140 -12.06 9.57 3.41
N TYR A 141 -11.20 9.57 2.41
CA TYR A 141 -11.25 10.51 1.31
C TYR A 141 -11.03 9.80 -0.01
N ILE A 142 -11.81 10.22 -1.00
CA ILE A 142 -11.60 9.85 -2.40
C ILE A 142 -10.84 10.99 -3.06
N VAL A 143 -9.81 10.62 -3.82
CA VAL A 143 -8.99 11.54 -4.60
C VAL A 143 -9.42 11.49 -6.07
N LEU A 144 -9.69 12.67 -6.62
CA LEU A 144 -10.15 12.87 -7.99
C LEU A 144 -9.12 13.71 -8.76
N THR A 145 -8.91 13.37 -10.03
CA THR A 145 -8.29 14.26 -11.02
C THR A 145 -9.37 15.09 -11.68
N THR A 146 -9.38 16.38 -11.41
CA THR A 146 -10.26 17.36 -12.06
C THR A 146 -9.44 18.26 -13.00
N SER A 147 -10.11 19.11 -13.77
CA SER A 147 -9.46 20.13 -14.61
C SER A 147 -8.62 21.13 -13.79
N ALA A 148 -9.01 21.39 -12.54
CA ALA A 148 -8.29 22.26 -11.61
C ALA A 148 -7.17 21.55 -10.83
N GLY A 149 -6.93 20.26 -11.12
CA GLY A 149 -5.88 19.46 -10.50
C GLY A 149 -6.39 18.28 -9.68
N ILE A 150 -5.47 17.67 -8.92
CA ILE A 150 -5.77 16.55 -8.02
C ILE A 150 -6.27 17.11 -6.70
N MET A 151 -7.47 16.71 -6.30
CA MET A 151 -8.14 17.16 -5.09
C MET A 151 -8.98 16.05 -4.47
N ASP A 152 -9.41 16.26 -3.24
CA ASP A 152 -10.37 15.41 -2.55
C ASP A 152 -11.81 15.65 -3.04
N HIS A 153 -12.67 14.68 -2.79
CA HIS A 153 -14.08 14.72 -3.16
C HIS A 153 -14.89 15.82 -2.46
N GLU A 154 -14.48 16.31 -1.29
CA GLU A 154 -15.17 17.43 -0.64
C GLU A 154 -14.83 18.75 -1.32
N GLU A 155 -13.56 19.02 -1.59
CA GLU A 155 -13.12 20.17 -2.39
C GLU A 155 -13.77 20.16 -3.78
N ALA A 156 -13.86 18.99 -4.42
CA ALA A 156 -14.51 18.83 -5.72
C ALA A 156 -16.01 19.20 -5.68
N ARG A 157 -16.71 18.82 -4.61
CA ARG A 157 -18.11 19.20 -4.39
C ARG A 157 -18.27 20.71 -4.18
N ARG A 158 -17.41 21.34 -3.38
CA ARG A 158 -17.46 22.80 -3.14
C ARG A 158 -17.27 23.60 -4.43
N LYS A 159 -16.39 23.12 -5.31
CA LYS A 159 -16.10 23.75 -6.61
C LYS A 159 -17.05 23.30 -7.73
N ASN A 160 -18.00 22.41 -7.45
CA ASN A 160 -18.92 21.82 -8.43
C ASN A 160 -18.22 21.27 -9.68
N VAL A 161 -17.07 20.61 -9.51
CA VAL A 161 -16.31 19.99 -10.60
C VAL A 161 -16.26 18.48 -10.44
N GLY A 162 -16.52 17.79 -11.54
CA GLY A 162 -16.28 16.36 -11.69
C GLY A 162 -14.87 16.07 -12.19
N GLY A 163 -14.59 14.79 -12.42
CA GLY A 163 -13.29 14.38 -12.92
C GLY A 163 -13.18 12.87 -13.04
N LYS A 164 -11.94 12.37 -12.99
CA LYS A 164 -11.67 10.92 -12.94
C LYS A 164 -11.24 10.50 -11.56
N VAL A 165 -11.69 9.33 -11.10
CA VAL A 165 -11.26 8.78 -9.81
C VAL A 165 -9.84 8.24 -9.93
N LEU A 166 -8.98 8.66 -9.01
CA LEU A 166 -7.63 8.10 -8.88
C LEU A 166 -7.60 6.98 -7.85
N GLY A 167 -8.08 7.23 -6.65
CA GLY A 167 -7.94 6.32 -5.54
C GLY A 167 -8.61 6.82 -4.28
N PHE A 168 -8.44 6.07 -3.22
CA PHE A 168 -9.02 6.37 -1.92
C PHE A 168 -7.99 6.08 -0.83
N PHE A 169 -8.15 6.75 0.30
CA PHE A 169 -7.42 6.44 1.52
C PHE A 169 -8.31 6.66 2.74
N TYR A 170 -8.10 5.83 3.76
CA TYR A 170 -8.72 5.90 5.07
C TYR A 170 -7.88 5.11 6.08
#